data_AF-A0A424P2G3-F1
#
_entry.id   AF-A0A424P2G3-F1
#
_cell.length_a   1.000
_cell.length_b   1.000
_cell.length_c   1.000
_cell.angle_alpha   90.00
_cell.angle_beta   90.00
_cell.angle_gamma   90.00
#
_symmetry.space_group_name_H-M   'P 1'
#
loop_
_entity.id
_entity.type
_entity.pdbx_description
1 polymer ?
#
loop_
_entity_poly.entity_id
_entity_poly.type
_entity_poly.pdbx_seq_one_letter_code
_entity_poly.pdbx_strand_id
1 'polypeptide(L)'
;MHIHTVVNAFQLRKSIMNKELDSRWLKYMPGWEKIPLNIQASRELYKNLFEAPLPFIVYCLFAYTVSHVTMLNLFLAWLYVAFRVWHYYVRISNPKISKRRVPFQYSLAVTFILWSELFIFLVK
;
A
#
# COMPACT_ATOMS: atom_id res chain seq x y z
N MET A 1 6.19 8.89 -3.97
CA MET A 1 6.78 7.65 -3.43
C MET A 1 8.08 7.86 -2.62
N HIS A 2 8.87 8.93 -2.83
CA HIS A 2 10.17 9.09 -2.15
C HIS A 2 10.14 9.62 -0.70
N ILE A 3 9.04 10.26 -0.26
CA ILE A 3 8.95 10.82 1.10
C ILE A 3 9.11 9.73 2.17
N HIS A 4 8.52 8.55 1.95
CA HIS A 4 8.66 7.42 2.86
C HIS A 4 10.07 6.86 2.94
N THR A 5 10.80 6.82 1.82
CA THR A 5 12.20 6.35 1.81
C THR A 5 13.08 7.27 2.63
N VAL A 6 12.83 8.58 2.55
CA VAL A 6 13.54 9.58 3.35
C VAL A 6 13.21 9.43 4.84
N VAL A 7 11.92 9.31 5.19
CA VAL A 7 11.49 9.09 6.59
C VAL A 7 12.07 7.79 7.16
N ASN A 8 12.06 6.71 6.37
CA ASN A 8 12.62 5.42 6.78
C ASN A 8 14.14 5.52 6.96
N ALA A 9 14.85 6.20 6.06
CA ALA A 9 16.29 6.44 6.18
C ALA A 9 16.64 7.25 7.45
N PHE A 10 15.85 8.27 7.78
CA PHE A 10 16.02 9.03 9.02
C PHE A 10 15.79 8.17 10.27
N GLN A 11 14.71 7.36 10.28
CA GLN A 11 14.42 6.45 11.39
C GLN A 11 15.54 5.41 11.58
N LEU A 12 16.03 4.87 10.47
CA LEU A 12 17.07 3.86 10.48
C LEU A 12 18.42 4.42 10.96
N ARG A 13 18.79 5.62 10.48
CA ARG A 13 19.97 6.35 10.96
C ARG A 13 19.87 6.61 12.47
N LYS A 14 18.70 7.04 12.96
CA LYS A 14 18.46 7.27 14.39
C LYS A 14 18.64 6.00 15.21
N SER A 15 18.07 4.87 14.78
CA SER A 15 18.21 3.60 15.51
C SER A 15 19.63 3.03 15.47
N ILE A 16 20.39 3.24 14.39
CA ILE A 16 21.83 2.88 14.34
C ILE A 16 22.63 3.76 15.31
N MET A 17 22.38 5.07 15.32
CA MET A 17 23.03 6.00 16.26
C MET A 17 22.71 5.66 17.72
N ASN A 18 21.49 5.22 17.99
CA ASN A 18 21.05 4.78 19.31
C ASN A 18 21.54 3.38 19.70
N LYS A 19 22.29 2.68 18.82
CA LYS A 19 22.73 1.29 18.99
C LYS A 19 21.57 0.29 19.20
N GLU A 20 20.37 0.64 18.75
CA GLU A 20 19.19 -0.24 18.77
C GLU A 20 19.20 -1.25 17.62
N LEU A 21 19.97 -0.96 16.56
CA LEU A 21 20.11 -1.81 15.37
C LEU A 21 21.57 -1.81 14.92
N ASP A 22 22.16 -2.98 14.72
CA ASP A 22 23.47 -3.10 14.10
C ASP A 22 23.39 -2.68 12.61
N SER A 23 24.34 -1.86 12.18
CA SER A 23 24.54 -1.52 10.76
C SER A 23 24.67 -2.77 9.87
N ARG A 24 25.23 -3.86 10.39
CA ARG A 24 25.40 -5.14 9.66
C ARG A 24 24.07 -5.75 9.27
N TRP A 25 23.01 -5.50 10.05
CA TRP A 25 21.66 -5.95 9.74
C TRP A 25 21.20 -5.45 8.37
N LEU A 26 21.60 -4.27 7.92
CA LEU A 26 21.22 -3.75 6.60
C LEU A 26 21.73 -4.60 5.44
N LYS A 27 22.88 -5.25 5.62
CA LYS A 27 23.52 -6.05 4.59
C LYS A 27 22.87 -7.42 4.44
N TYR A 28 22.47 -8.04 5.55
CA TYR A 28 22.01 -9.42 5.57
C TYR A 28 20.50 -9.56 5.81
N MET A 29 19.86 -8.53 6.39
CA MET A 29 18.45 -8.49 6.80
C MET A 29 17.93 -9.82 7.37
N PRO A 30 18.60 -10.42 8.38
CA PRO A 30 18.19 -11.69 8.96
C PRO A 30 16.77 -11.58 9.54
N GLY A 31 15.89 -12.51 9.14
CA GLY A 31 14.48 -12.51 9.57
C GLY A 31 14.26 -12.90 11.03
N TRP A 32 15.26 -13.45 11.70
CA TRP A 32 15.21 -13.93 13.08
C TRP A 32 15.72 -12.90 14.10
N GLU A 33 16.34 -11.81 13.64
CA GLU A 33 16.88 -10.76 14.52
C GLU A 33 15.77 -9.79 14.94
N LYS A 34 15.68 -9.51 16.25
CA LYS A 34 14.66 -8.62 16.80
C LYS A 34 14.99 -7.16 16.45
N ILE A 35 14.19 -6.58 15.56
CA ILE A 35 14.32 -5.18 15.15
C ILE A 35 13.46 -4.23 15.99
N PRO A 36 13.84 -2.95 16.10
CA PRO A 36 13.01 -1.92 16.69
C PRO A 36 11.60 -1.82 16.07
N LEU A 37 10.58 -1.68 16.91
CA LEU A 37 9.16 -1.67 16.50
C LEU A 37 8.80 -0.57 15.49
N ASN A 38 9.45 0.60 15.59
CA ASN A 38 9.33 1.69 14.63
C ASN A 38 9.78 1.28 13.22
N ILE A 39 10.91 0.57 13.12
CA ILE A 39 11.46 0.09 11.84
C ILE A 39 10.56 -1.03 11.30
N GLN A 40 10.12 -1.95 12.16
CA GLN A 40 9.18 -3.00 11.76
C GLN A 40 7.87 -2.41 11.23
N ALA A 41 7.28 -1.44 11.93
CA ALA A 41 6.04 -0.79 11.50
C ALA A 41 6.18 -0.01 10.18
N SER A 42 7.35 0.57 9.92
CA SER A 42 7.71 1.22 8.65
C SER A 42 7.81 0.20 7.51
N ARG A 43 8.45 -0.94 7.73
CA ARG A 43 8.55 -2.04 6.74
C ARG A 43 7.20 -2.63 6.39
N GLU A 44 6.36 -2.91 7.39
CA GLU A 44 5.01 -3.46 7.16
C GLU A 44 4.08 -2.44 6.49
N LEU A 45 4.25 -1.13 6.74
CA LEU A 45 3.58 -0.10 5.96
C LEU A 45 3.99 -0.17 4.49
N TYR A 46 5.29 -0.27 4.23
CA TYR A 46 5.82 -0.28 2.87
C TYR A 46 5.28 -1.48 2.09
N LYS A 47 5.35 -2.69 2.65
CA LYS A 47 4.77 -3.90 2.04
C LYS A 47 3.29 -3.70 1.68
N ASN A 48 2.49 -3.25 2.64
CA ASN A 48 1.06 -3.02 2.40
C ASN A 48 0.77 -1.92 1.37
N LEU A 49 1.64 -0.91 1.25
CA LEU A 49 1.49 0.14 0.23
C LEU A 49 1.78 -0.37 -1.18
N PHE A 50 2.63 -1.39 -1.33
CA PHE A 50 2.97 -2.00 -2.61
C PHE A 50 2.02 -3.13 -3.00
N GLU A 51 1.67 -4.01 -2.07
CA GLU A 51 0.86 -5.20 -2.35
C GLU A 51 -0.59 -4.85 -2.66
N ALA A 52 -1.17 -3.91 -1.90
CA ALA A 52 -2.58 -3.58 -1.99
C ALA A 52 -2.99 -2.90 -3.34
N PRO A 53 -2.15 -2.09 -4.01
CA PRO A 53 -2.47 -1.58 -5.35
C PRO A 53 -2.18 -2.53 -6.50
N LEU A 54 -1.46 -3.64 -6.30
CA LEU A 54 -1.17 -4.58 -7.39
C LEU A 54 -2.44 -5.05 -8.12
N PRO A 55 -3.50 -5.53 -7.43
CA PRO A 55 -4.69 -6.02 -8.14
C PRO A 55 -5.42 -4.93 -8.92
N PHE A 56 -5.34 -3.68 -8.49
CA PHE A 56 -5.93 -2.55 -9.20
C PHE A 56 -5.13 -2.19 -10.46
N ILE A 57 -3.80 -2.14 -10.37
CA ILE A 57 -2.94 -1.88 -11.53
C ILE A 57 -3.10 -2.98 -12.58
N VAL A 58 -3.15 -4.24 -12.13
CA VAL A 58 -3.39 -5.40 -13.00
C VAL A 58 -4.77 -5.29 -13.67
N TYR A 59 -5.82 -4.91 -12.93
CA TYR A 59 -7.13 -4.63 -13.52
C TYR A 59 -7.07 -3.57 -14.63
N CYS A 60 -6.41 -2.43 -14.38
CA CYS A 60 -6.30 -1.36 -15.38
C CYS A 60 -5.62 -1.83 -16.67
N LEU A 61 -4.59 -2.68 -16.56
CA LEU A 61 -3.93 -3.31 -17.71
C LEU A 61 -4.91 -4.19 -18.48
N PHE A 62 -5.65 -5.07 -17.81
CA PHE A 62 -6.62 -5.94 -18.48
C PHE A 62 -7.75 -5.14 -19.14
N ALA A 63 -8.36 -4.19 -18.42
CA ALA A 63 -9.42 -3.33 -18.95
C ALA A 63 -8.95 -2.57 -20.21
N TYR A 64 -7.70 -2.10 -20.22
CA TYR A 64 -7.10 -1.46 -21.40
C TYR A 64 -6.91 -2.44 -22.56
N THR A 65 -6.37 -3.65 -22.32
CA THR A 65 -6.15 -4.64 -23.38
C THR A 65 -7.45 -5.12 -24.04
N VAL A 66 -8.53 -5.19 -23.27
CA VAL A 66 -9.85 -5.61 -23.72
C VAL A 66 -10.64 -4.44 -24.36
N SER A 67 -10.07 -3.23 -24.34
CA SER A 67 -10.73 -1.98 -24.78
C SER A 67 -12.08 -1.73 -24.08
N HIS A 68 -12.24 -2.26 -22.85
CA HIS A 68 -13.46 -2.15 -22.06
C HIS A 68 -13.29 -1.08 -20.98
N VAL A 69 -13.46 0.18 -21.39
CA VAL A 69 -13.36 1.34 -20.49
C VAL A 69 -14.66 2.13 -20.55
N THR A 70 -15.54 1.88 -19.60
CA THR A 70 -16.80 2.63 -19.44
C THR A 70 -16.61 3.84 -18.52
N MET A 71 -17.52 4.81 -18.61
CA MET A 71 -17.52 5.98 -17.73
C MET A 71 -17.67 5.59 -16.25
N LEU A 72 -18.38 4.50 -15.96
CA LEU A 72 -18.50 3.92 -14.62
C LEU A 72 -17.15 3.41 -14.12
N ASN A 73 -16.44 2.61 -14.92
CA ASN A 73 -15.12 2.07 -14.55
C ASN A 73 -14.11 3.19 -14.28
N LEU A 74 -14.15 4.25 -15.09
CA LEU A 74 -13.31 5.43 -14.89
C LEU A 74 -13.61 6.15 -13.57
N PHE A 75 -14.90 6.34 -13.23
CA PHE A 75 -15.30 6.96 -11.96
C PHE A 75 -14.86 6.12 -10.76
N LEU A 76 -15.06 4.80 -10.79
CA LEU A 76 -14.62 3.88 -9.73
C LEU A 76 -13.09 3.86 -9.58
N ALA A 77 -12.35 3.95 -10.70
CA ALA A 77 -10.89 4.02 -10.67
C ALA A 77 -10.39 5.29 -9.97
N TRP A 78 -11.01 6.45 -10.22
CA TRP A 78 -10.70 7.68 -9.50
C TRP A 78 -11.08 7.61 -8.02
N LEU A 79 -12.22 6.98 -7.70
CA LEU A 79 -12.64 6.75 -6.32
C LEU A 79 -11.63 5.88 -5.56
N TYR A 80 -11.07 4.86 -6.21
CA TYR A 80 -9.99 4.04 -5.66
C TYR A 80 -8.75 4.88 -5.29
N VAL A 81 -8.32 5.77 -6.19
CA VAL A 81 -7.19 6.68 -5.94
C VAL A 81 -7.48 7.60 -4.75
N ALA A 82 -8.69 8.15 -4.66
CA ALA A 82 -9.11 9.00 -3.54
C ALA A 82 -9.05 8.24 -2.19
N PHE A 83 -9.52 6.99 -2.15
CA PHE A 83 -9.41 6.16 -0.95
C PHE A 83 -7.96 5.85 -0.57
N ARG A 84 -7.05 5.73 -1.55
CA ARG A 84 -5.61 5.53 -1.27
C ARG A 84 -4.95 6.78 -0.69
N VAL A 85 -5.29 7.96 -1.19
CA VAL A 85 -4.84 9.23 -0.63
C VAL A 85 -5.36 9.40 0.81
N TRP A 86 -6.64 9.09 1.04
CA TRP A 86 -7.22 9.07 2.38
C TRP A 86 -6.49 8.10 3.31
N HIS A 87 -6.24 6.87 2.86
CA HIS A 87 -5.52 5.85 3.64
C HIS A 87 -4.13 6.36 4.07
N TYR A 88 -3.39 6.98 3.14
CA TYR A 88 -2.09 7.59 3.42
C TYR A 88 -2.21 8.71 4.46
N TYR A 89 -3.20 9.60 4.33
CA TYR A 89 -3.45 10.69 5.26
C TYR A 89 -3.81 10.19 6.68
N VAL A 90 -4.65 9.15 6.80
CA VAL A 90 -4.96 8.54 8.10
C VAL A 90 -3.72 7.91 8.72
N ARG A 91 -2.86 7.29 7.92
CA ARG A 91 -1.60 6.67 8.38
C ARG A 91 -0.62 7.70 8.94
N ILE A 92 -0.49 8.87 8.30
CA ILE A 92 0.43 9.93 8.75
C ILE A 92 -0.12 10.70 9.97
N SER A 93 -1.44 10.94 10.01
CA SER A 93 -2.09 11.75 11.05
C SER A 93 -2.33 10.99 12.36
N ASN A 94 -2.60 9.67 12.32
CA ASN A 94 -3.01 8.92 13.51
C ASN A 94 -2.31 7.55 13.67
N PRO A 95 -1.56 7.33 14.76
CA PRO A 95 -0.95 6.03 15.03
C PRO A 95 -1.93 4.94 15.52
N LYS A 96 -3.17 5.30 15.91
CA LYS A 96 -4.15 4.33 16.44
C LYS A 96 -4.62 3.33 15.37
N ILE A 97 -4.55 2.05 15.72
CA ILE A 97 -4.77 0.89 14.82
C ILE A 97 -6.22 0.80 14.31
N SER A 98 -7.22 1.24 15.08
CA SER A 98 -8.64 1.01 14.75
C SER A 98 -9.11 1.76 13.50
N LYS A 99 -8.61 2.98 13.24
CA LYS A 99 -9.02 3.78 12.07
C LYS A 99 -8.32 3.39 10.76
N ARG A 100 -7.33 2.49 10.79
CA ARG A 100 -6.51 2.11 9.62
C ARG A 100 -7.21 1.10 8.70
N ARG A 101 -8.07 0.24 9.25
CA ARG A 101 -8.73 -0.84 8.49
C ARG A 101 -9.76 -0.32 7.50
N VAL A 102 -10.46 0.74 7.87
CA VAL A 102 -11.60 1.29 7.12
C VAL A 102 -11.22 1.71 5.69
N PRO A 103 -10.22 2.59 5.47
CA PRO A 103 -9.87 3.00 4.10
C PRO A 103 -9.22 1.87 3.27
N PHE A 104 -8.57 0.89 3.92
CA PHE A 104 -8.08 -0.31 3.24
C PHE A 104 -9.25 -1.16 2.72
N GLN A 105 -10.26 -1.42 3.55
CA GLN A 105 -11.45 -2.18 3.18
C GLN A 105 -12.22 -1.54 2.02
N TYR A 106 -12.40 -0.22 2.03
CA TYR A 106 -13.05 0.48 0.91
C TYR A 106 -12.25 0.36 -0.39
N SER A 107 -10.93 0.52 -0.35
CA SER A 107 -10.09 0.34 -1.54
C SER A 107 -10.17 -1.10 -2.09
N LEU A 108 -10.25 -2.09 -1.21
CA LEU A 108 -10.39 -3.49 -1.58
C LEU A 108 -11.76 -3.75 -2.22
N ALA A 109 -12.84 -3.23 -1.63
CA ALA A 109 -14.20 -3.37 -2.14
C ALA A 109 -14.36 -2.77 -3.55
N VAL A 110 -13.82 -1.57 -3.79
CA VAL A 110 -13.82 -0.94 -5.13
C VAL A 110 -13.06 -1.81 -6.14
N THR A 111 -11.92 -2.36 -5.73
CA THR A 111 -11.14 -3.26 -6.61
C THR A 111 -11.94 -4.51 -6.96
N PHE A 112 -12.61 -5.14 -5.98
CA PHE A 112 -13.47 -6.30 -6.25
C PHE A 112 -14.62 -5.99 -7.20
N ILE A 113 -15.28 -4.83 -7.05
CA ILE A 113 -16.37 -4.41 -7.94
C ILE A 113 -15.85 -4.28 -9.38
N LEU A 114 -14.73 -3.59 -9.58
CA LEU A 114 -14.09 -3.44 -10.89
C LEU A 114 -13.76 -4.79 -11.53
N TRP A 115 -13.14 -5.71 -10.78
CA TRP A 115 -12.84 -7.06 -11.26
C TRP A 115 -14.10 -7.87 -11.61
N SER A 116 -15.15 -7.78 -10.80
CA SER A 116 -16.40 -8.48 -11.08
C SER A 116 -17.08 -7.98 -12.36
N GLU A 117 -17.03 -6.67 -12.61
CA GLU A 117 -17.58 -6.04 -13.81
C GLU A 117 -16.84 -6.53 -15.06
N LEU A 118 -15.50 -6.53 -15.02
CA LEU A 118 -14.67 -7.05 -16.12
C LEU A 118 -14.89 -8.55 -16.35
N PHE A 119 -15.04 -9.34 -15.29
CA PHE A 119 -15.33 -10.76 -15.42
C PHE A 119 -16.70 -11.01 -16.09
N ILE A 120 -17.73 -10.26 -15.70
CA ILE A 120 -19.05 -10.34 -16.34
C ILE A 120 -18.96 -9.94 -17.82
N PHE A 121 -18.18 -8.91 -18.15
CA PHE A 121 -17.95 -8.50 -19.53
C PHE A 121 -17.26 -9.58 -20.35
N LEU A 122 -16.25 -10.26 -19.81
CA LEU A 122 -15.48 -11.31 -20.50
C LEU A 122 -16.26 -12.61 -20.72
N VAL A 123 -17.23 -12.92 -19.86
CA VAL A 123 -18.05 -14.14 -19.95
C VAL A 123 -19.25 -13.95 -20.89
N LYS A 124 -19.68 -12.70 -21.12
CA LYS A 124 -20.72 -12.36 -22.10
C LYS A 124 -20.17 -12.32 -23.51
#